data_AF-A0A2U0S3P8-F1
#
_entry.id   AF-A0A2U0S3P8-F1
#
_cell.length_a   1.000
_cell.length_b   1.000
_cell.length_c   1.000
_cell.angle_alpha   90.00
_cell.angle_beta   90.00
_cell.angle_gamma   90.00
#
_symmetry.space_group_name_H-M   'P 1'
#
loop_
_entity.id
_entity.type
_entity.pdbx_description
1 polymer ?
#
loop_
_entity_poly.entity_id
_entity_poly.type
_entity_poly.pdbx_seq_one_letter_code
_entity_poly.pdbx_strand_id
1 'polypeptide(L)'
;MLKEEKHHLIMEKIQFMRVNKLKVNVLKSSENEMKLEVEGVGHSLLNVLQKTLLEDDTIEVAGYHVPHPLIDSGILYVHTKEKQKPEAVILNATKKVLDLSKDFQKALKKASKSYKPK
;
A
#
# COMPACT_ATOMS: atom_id res chain seq x y z
N MET A 1 15.71 -16.75 -32.77
CA MET A 1 16.01 -15.69 -31.77
C MET A 1 14.85 -14.72 -31.56
N LEU A 2 14.22 -14.15 -32.60
CA LEU A 2 13.06 -13.21 -32.45
C LEU A 2 11.76 -13.80 -31.85
N LYS A 3 11.62 -15.13 -31.76
CA LYS A 3 10.41 -15.80 -31.22
C LYS A 3 10.47 -15.89 -29.69
N GLU A 4 11.64 -16.13 -29.11
CA GLU A 4 11.83 -16.26 -27.66
C GLU A 4 11.65 -14.92 -26.93
N GLU A 5 12.12 -13.81 -27.49
CA GLU A 5 11.89 -12.47 -26.93
C GLU A 5 10.40 -12.10 -26.88
N LYS A 6 9.63 -12.48 -27.91
CA LYS A 6 8.17 -12.27 -27.92
C LYS A 6 7.46 -13.12 -26.88
N HIS A 7 7.88 -14.37 -26.71
CA HIS A 7 7.34 -15.24 -25.65
C HIS A 7 7.68 -14.71 -24.25
N HIS A 8 8.90 -14.21 -24.04
CA HIS A 8 9.30 -13.60 -22.78
C HIS A 8 8.46 -12.35 -22.47
N LEU A 9 8.29 -11.46 -23.46
CA LEU A 9 7.47 -10.25 -23.31
C LEU A 9 5.98 -10.56 -23.06
N ILE A 10 5.46 -11.64 -23.65
CA ILE A 10 4.10 -12.14 -23.40
C ILE A 10 3.98 -12.72 -22.00
N MET A 11 4.96 -13.52 -21.55
CA MET A 11 4.98 -14.07 -20.19
C MET A 11 5.11 -12.97 -19.14
N GLU A 12 5.96 -11.97 -19.38
CA GLU A 12 6.12 -10.79 -18.53
C GLU A 12 4.83 -9.97 -18.46
N LYS A 13 4.14 -9.78 -19.59
CA LYS A 13 2.81 -9.15 -19.65
C LYS A 13 1.71 -9.96 -18.98
N ILE A 14 1.72 -11.29 -19.11
CA ILE A 14 0.77 -12.18 -18.43
C ILE A 14 1.03 -12.15 -16.93
N GLN A 15 2.29 -12.13 -16.49
CA GLN A 15 2.68 -12.03 -15.08
C GLN A 15 2.37 -10.65 -14.49
N PHE A 16 2.47 -9.58 -15.29
CA PHE A 16 2.03 -8.22 -14.94
C PHE A 16 0.50 -8.08 -14.91
N MET A 17 -0.23 -8.74 -15.82
CA MET A 17 -1.70 -8.86 -15.75
C MET A 17 -2.17 -9.74 -14.58
N ARG A 18 -1.28 -10.56 -14.02
CA ARG A 18 -1.48 -11.36 -12.81
C ARG A 18 -1.14 -10.61 -11.52
N VAL A 19 -0.83 -9.31 -11.61
CA VAL A 19 -0.95 -8.41 -10.46
C VAL A 19 -2.45 -8.29 -10.18
N ASN A 20 -2.91 -8.85 -9.06
CA ASN A 20 -4.30 -8.71 -8.61
C ASN A 20 -4.70 -7.23 -8.74
N LYS A 21 -5.76 -6.96 -9.52
CA LYS A 21 -6.26 -5.60 -9.71
C LYS A 21 -6.68 -5.07 -8.34
N LEU A 22 -5.92 -4.11 -7.80
CA LEU A 22 -6.22 -3.51 -6.51
C LEU A 22 -7.61 -2.87 -6.61
N LYS A 23 -8.49 -3.26 -5.68
CA LYS A 23 -9.86 -2.75 -5.60
C LYS A 23 -10.11 -2.27 -4.18
N VAL A 24 -10.71 -1.09 -4.06
CA VAL A 24 -11.03 -0.47 -2.77
C VAL A 24 -12.54 -0.34 -2.67
N ASN A 25 -13.13 -0.95 -1.64
CA ASN A 25 -14.55 -0.82 -1.32
C ASN A 25 -14.69 -0.04 0.00
N VAL A 26 -15.58 0.94 0.02
CA VAL A 26 -15.92 1.66 1.27
C VAL A 26 -16.96 0.84 2.02
N LEU A 27 -16.60 0.29 3.18
CA LEU A 27 -17.50 -0.50 4.02
C LEU A 27 -18.28 0.38 5.00
N LYS A 28 -17.65 1.44 5.52
CA LYS A 28 -18.27 2.40 6.43
C LYS A 28 -17.63 3.77 6.23
N SER A 29 -18.45 4.81 6.19
CA SER A 29 -18.01 6.20 6.22
C SER A 29 -18.90 6.99 7.18
N SER A 30 -18.28 7.75 8.07
CA SER A 30 -18.91 8.65 9.03
C SER A 30 -18.00 9.87 9.23
N GLU A 31 -18.41 10.84 10.05
CA GLU A 31 -17.63 12.11 10.18
C GLU A 31 -16.18 11.88 10.62
N ASN A 32 -15.96 10.98 11.59
CA ASN A 32 -14.65 10.70 12.18
C ASN A 32 -14.19 9.24 11.99
N GLU A 33 -14.94 8.41 11.24
CA GLU A 33 -14.68 6.98 11.13
C GLU A 33 -14.73 6.52 9.67
N MET A 34 -13.77 5.70 9.26
CA MET A 34 -13.78 5.07 7.94
C MET A 34 -13.29 3.62 8.00
N LYS A 35 -14.00 2.74 7.28
CA LYS A 35 -13.60 1.35 7.01
C LYS A 35 -13.47 1.12 5.52
N LEU A 36 -12.30 0.68 5.08
CA LEU A 36 -12.00 0.38 3.69
C LEU A 36 -11.59 -1.07 3.56
N GLU A 37 -12.27 -1.83 2.70
CA GLU A 37 -11.77 -3.11 2.23
C GLU A 37 -10.86 -2.88 1.03
N VAL A 38 -9.67 -3.46 1.08
CA VAL A 38 -8.71 -3.41 -0.03
C VAL A 38 -8.43 -4.84 -0.47
N GLU A 39 -8.87 -5.17 -1.68
CA GLU A 39 -8.63 -6.45 -2.33
C GLU A 39 -7.33 -6.37 -3.17
N GLY A 40 -6.62 -7.49 -3.28
CA GLY A 40 -5.35 -7.61 -3.98
C GLY A 40 -4.14 -7.15 -3.16
N VAL A 41 -4.30 -6.92 -1.85
CA VAL A 41 -3.22 -6.47 -0.96
C VAL A 41 -3.18 -7.33 0.30
N GLY A 42 -1.97 -7.69 0.72
CA GLY A 42 -1.74 -8.42 1.97
C GLY A 42 -1.31 -7.53 3.14
N HIS A 43 -0.86 -8.17 4.22
CA HIS A 43 -0.38 -7.52 5.44
C HIS A 43 0.70 -6.46 5.21
N SER A 44 1.59 -6.63 4.23
CA SER A 44 2.73 -5.74 4.00
C SER A 44 2.31 -4.28 3.78
N LEU A 45 1.40 -4.04 2.84
CA LEU A 45 0.94 -2.68 2.52
C LEU A 45 0.12 -2.09 3.68
N LEU A 46 -0.81 -2.87 4.21
CA LEU A 46 -1.72 -2.43 5.27
C LEU A 46 -0.98 -2.11 6.57
N ASN A 47 0.07 -2.86 6.89
CA ASN A 47 0.92 -2.62 8.06
C ASN A 47 1.72 -1.32 7.93
N VAL A 48 2.31 -1.05 6.76
CA VAL A 48 3.04 0.21 6.54
C VAL A 48 2.09 1.40 6.63
N LEU A 49 0.90 1.28 6.03
CA LEU A 49 -0.11 2.33 6.10
C LEU A 49 -0.61 2.55 7.54
N GLN A 50 -0.90 1.47 8.29
CA GLN A 50 -1.27 1.56 9.70
C GLN A 50 -0.20 2.30 10.50
N LYS A 51 1.07 1.90 10.38
CA LYS A 51 2.18 2.55 11.11
C LYS A 51 2.28 4.04 10.77
N THR A 52 2.18 4.37 9.49
CA THR A 52 2.23 5.77 9.03
C THR A 52 1.04 6.60 9.52
N LEU A 53 -0.14 5.99 9.64
CA LEU A 53 -1.32 6.64 10.21
C LEU A 53 -1.15 6.91 11.70
N LEU A 54 -0.55 5.96 12.44
CA LEU A 54 -0.30 6.09 13.88
C LEU A 54 0.81 7.10 14.23
N GLU A 55 1.56 7.61 13.25
CA GLU A 55 2.49 8.74 13.44
C GLU A 55 1.76 10.09 13.52
N ASP A 56 0.48 10.15 13.16
CA ASP A 56 -0.33 11.37 13.18
C ASP A 56 -1.11 11.46 14.51
N ASP A 57 -0.78 12.45 15.34
CA ASP A 57 -1.42 12.68 16.64
C ASP A 57 -2.92 13.01 16.52
N THR A 58 -3.43 13.31 15.32
CA THR A 58 -4.87 13.53 15.07
C THR A 58 -5.65 12.21 14.92
N ILE A 59 -4.96 11.07 14.85
CA ILE A 59 -5.58 9.74 14.83
C ILE A 59 -5.79 9.23 16.26
N GLU A 60 -6.99 8.74 16.55
CA GLU A 60 -7.27 8.03 17.81
C GLU A 60 -6.98 6.54 17.66
N VAL A 61 -7.44 5.95 16.54
CA VAL A 61 -7.27 4.53 16.26
C VAL A 61 -6.97 4.33 14.78
N ALA A 62 -5.92 3.57 14.48
CA ALA A 62 -5.69 3.02 13.16
C ALA A 62 -5.26 1.55 13.29
N GLY A 63 -5.91 0.69 12.51
CA GLY A 63 -5.66 -0.74 12.51
C GLY A 63 -6.13 -1.38 11.22
N TYR A 64 -5.72 -2.62 11.00
CA TYR A 64 -6.26 -3.42 9.91
C TYR A 64 -6.55 -4.84 10.40
N HIS A 65 -7.46 -5.51 9.71
CA HIS A 65 -7.69 -6.94 9.92
C HIS A 65 -7.78 -7.65 8.57
N VAL A 66 -7.21 -8.85 8.51
CA VAL A 66 -7.32 -9.75 7.36
C VAL A 66 -8.36 -10.80 7.74
N PRO A 67 -9.57 -10.78 7.15
CA PRO A 67 -10.66 -11.67 7.55
C PRO A 67 -10.36 -13.13 7.23
N HIS A 68 -9.59 -13.41 6.16
CA HIS A 68 -9.27 -14.77 5.75
C HIS A 68 -7.82 -14.89 5.22
N PRO A 69 -6.96 -15.77 5.78
CA PRO A 69 -5.54 -15.85 5.41
C PRO A 69 -5.25 -16.26 3.96
N LEU A 70 -6.17 -17.01 3.32
CA LEU A 70 -6.01 -17.46 1.92
C LEU A 70 -6.52 -16.46 0.87
N ILE A 71 -7.07 -15.32 1.31
CA ILE A 71 -7.59 -14.28 0.41
C ILE A 71 -6.77 -13.02 0.65
N ASP A 72 -6.19 -12.48 -0.41
CA ASP A 72 -5.47 -11.20 -0.36
C ASP A 72 -6.46 -10.03 -0.26
N SER A 73 -7.24 -9.97 0.81
CA SER A 73 -8.05 -8.82 1.17
C SER A 73 -7.83 -8.45 2.63
N GLY A 74 -7.83 -7.15 2.90
CA GLY A 74 -7.77 -6.65 4.27
C GLY A 74 -8.61 -5.41 4.44
N ILE A 75 -9.11 -5.23 5.65
CA ILE A 75 -9.98 -4.14 6.01
C ILE A 75 -9.19 -3.18 6.90
N LEU A 76 -8.93 -1.99 6.37
CA LEU A 76 -8.36 -0.87 7.09
C LEU A 76 -9.45 -0.16 7.89
N TYR A 77 -9.16 0.15 9.14
CA TYR A 77 -10.01 0.90 10.05
C TYR A 77 -9.28 2.14 10.55
N VAL A 78 -9.93 3.30 10.44
CA VAL A 78 -9.40 4.58 10.92
C VAL A 78 -10.48 5.32 11.70
N HIS A 79 -10.12 5.79 12.90
CA HIS A 79 -10.89 6.71 13.72
C HIS A 79 -10.03 7.94 14.03
N THR A 80 -10.51 9.11 13.62
CA THR A 80 -9.85 10.40 13.84
C THR A 80 -10.39 11.09 15.08
N LYS A 81 -9.58 11.97 15.68
CA LYS A 81 -10.05 12.97 16.64
C LYS A 81 -11.03 13.93 15.94
N GLU A 82 -11.82 14.65 16.73
CA GLU A 82 -12.81 15.59 16.21
C GLU A 82 -12.24 16.56 15.16
N LYS A 83 -13.07 16.92 14.17
CA LYS A 83 -12.80 17.90 13.10
C LYS A 83 -11.80 17.48 12.02
N GLN A 84 -11.35 16.23 12.00
CA GLN A 84 -10.47 15.72 10.96
C GLN A 84 -11.20 14.70 10.07
N LYS A 85 -11.21 14.91 8.75
CA LYS A 85 -11.83 13.97 7.81
C LYS A 85 -10.95 12.72 7.64
N PRO A 86 -11.44 11.50 7.88
CA PRO A 86 -10.64 10.27 7.79
C PRO A 86 -10.10 10.03 6.37
N GLU A 87 -10.86 10.40 5.35
CA GLU A 87 -10.47 10.31 3.93
C GLU A 87 -9.18 11.09 3.65
N ALA A 88 -9.09 12.31 4.19
CA ALA A 88 -7.95 13.18 4.00
C ALA A 88 -6.70 12.62 4.70
N VAL A 89 -6.87 12.03 5.89
CA VAL A 89 -5.75 11.46 6.64
C VAL A 89 -5.22 10.20 5.95
N ILE A 90 -6.12 9.32 5.47
CA ILE A 90 -5.73 8.13 4.69
C ILE A 90 -4.98 8.54 3.41
N LEU A 91 -5.45 9.57 2.70
CA LEU A 91 -4.76 10.08 1.52
C LEU A 91 -3.37 10.63 1.85
N ASN A 92 -3.24 11.39 2.93
CA ASN A 92 -1.97 11.97 3.36
C ASN A 92 -0.97 10.89 3.80
N ALA A 93 -1.42 9.89 4.57
CA ALA A 93 -0.58 8.75 4.93
C ALA A 93 -0.12 7.98 3.70
N THR A 94 -1.00 7.75 2.73
CA THR A 94 -0.64 7.09 1.46
C THR A 94 0.45 7.87 0.69
N LYS A 95 0.34 9.21 0.65
CA LYS A 95 1.36 10.06 0.04
C LYS A 95 2.71 9.96 0.77
N LYS A 96 2.70 10.00 2.12
CA LYS A 96 3.92 9.82 2.93
C LYS A 96 4.61 8.48 2.62
N VAL A 97 3.85 7.39 2.55
CA VAL A 97 4.39 6.05 2.19
C VAL A 97 4.99 6.04 0.78
N LEU A 98 4.34 6.69 -0.18
CA LEU A 98 4.84 6.79 -1.54
C LEU A 98 6.16 7.56 -1.60
N ASP A 99 6.26 8.68 -0.88
CA ASP A 99 7.47 9.51 -0.88
C ASP A 99 8.62 8.81 -0.15
N LEU A 100 8.36 8.13 0.98
CA LEU A 100 9.32 7.26 1.64
C LEU A 100 9.88 6.20 0.69
N SER A 101 9.01 5.57 -0.10
CA SER A 101 9.41 4.54 -1.08
C SER A 101 10.32 5.11 -2.17
N LYS A 102 10.00 6.31 -2.68
CA LYS A 102 10.83 7.01 -3.68
C LYS A 102 12.20 7.38 -3.11
N ASP A 103 12.25 7.87 -1.89
CA ASP A 103 13.50 8.29 -1.27
C ASP A 103 14.39 7.09 -0.96
N PHE A 104 13.81 5.98 -0.49
CA PHE A 104 14.51 4.71 -0.37
C PHE A 104 15.08 4.24 -1.72
N GLN A 105 14.28 4.27 -2.79
CA GLN A 105 14.73 3.87 -4.13
C GLN A 105 15.90 4.73 -4.63
N LYS A 106 15.86 6.05 -4.41
CA LYS A 106 16.95 6.97 -4.77
C LYS A 106 18.22 6.64 -3.98
N ALA A 107 18.10 6.47 -2.66
CA ALA A 107 19.22 6.15 -1.78
C ALA A 107 19.87 4.82 -2.16
N LEU A 108 19.04 3.78 -2.39
CA LEU A 108 19.49 2.47 -2.83
C LEU A 108 20.23 2.52 -4.17
N LYS A 109 19.70 3.27 -5.15
CA LYS A 109 20.35 3.46 -6.47
C LYS A 109 21.70 4.17 -6.37
N LYS A 110 21.85 5.10 -5.43
CA LYS A 110 23.14 5.78 -5.18
C LYS A 110 24.14 4.82 -4.51
N ALA A 111 23.68 4.05 -3.53
CA ALA A 111 24.49 3.07 -2.83
C ALA A 111 24.98 1.95 -3.77
N SER A 112 24.10 1.43 -4.64
CA SER A 112 24.45 0.36 -5.58
C SER A 112 25.52 0.76 -6.60
N LYS A 113 25.54 2.03 -7.04
CA LYS A 113 26.60 2.56 -7.91
C LYS A 113 27.95 2.70 -7.21
N SER A 114 27.93 2.95 -5.91
CA SER A 114 29.14 3.18 -5.11
C SER A 114 29.72 1.87 -4.55
N TYR A 115 28.94 0.79 -4.60
CA TYR A 115 29.32 -0.53 -4.12
C TYR A 115 30.36 -1.17 -5.05
N LYS A 116 31.54 -1.49 -4.52
CA LYS A 116 32.51 -2.36 -5.18
C LYS A 116 32.41 -3.75 -4.56
N PRO A 117 32.16 -4.81 -5.35
CA PRO A 117 32.18 -6.17 -4.83
C PRO A 117 33.58 -6.49 -4.29
N LYS A 118 33.62 -7.21 -3.16
CA LYS A 118 34.85 -7.75 -2.58
C LYS A 118 35.30 -8.99 -3.32
#